data_AF-A0A846Y2Q6-F1
#
_entry.id   AF-A0A846Y2Q6-F1
#
_cell.length_a   1.000
_cell.length_b   1.000
_cell.length_c   1.000
_cell.angle_alpha   90.00
_cell.angle_beta   90.00
_cell.angle_gamma   90.00
#
_symmetry.space_group_name_H-M   'P 1'
#
loop_
_entity.id
_entity.type
_entity.pdbx_description
1 polymer ?
#
loop_
_entity_poly.entity_id
_entity_poly.type
_entity_poly.pdbx_seq_one_letter_code
_entity_poly.pdbx_strand_id
1 'polypeptide(L)'
;MTTPLSAEDYRRQPYIVEPLRRPDFALLSDGGGCLLVTTVERARDLRRPAVVVARMQGLHTGRDEFIFAPPGLGVFSQNDTRRIEHNPVYAMAGLTGADDVDSLQLYDAFSPNLVFVLERFGFTAEGEALDWLQNGRIGLGGELPTNTAGGLLSEAHICGWGHMIEATRQLRGQAGDRQVDGCEIVQWATPFGDSLIFTKDR
;
A
#
# COMPACT_ATOMS: atom_id res chain seq x y z
N MET A 1 -1.92 -16.09 -6.80
CA MET A 1 -2.87 -16.52 -7.84
C MET A 1 -2.78 -15.54 -9.00
N THR A 2 -2.66 -16.02 -10.23
CA THR A 2 -2.53 -15.16 -11.43
C THR A 2 -3.80 -15.15 -12.30
N THR A 3 -4.76 -16.02 -12.02
CA THR A 3 -6.05 -16.06 -12.73
C THR A 3 -6.95 -14.91 -12.27
N PRO A 4 -7.44 -14.05 -13.17
CA PRO A 4 -8.40 -13.00 -12.81
C PRO A 4 -9.65 -13.56 -12.15
N LEU A 5 -10.12 -12.91 -11.09
CA LEU A 5 -11.35 -13.26 -10.37
C LEU A 5 -12.50 -12.41 -10.89
N SER A 6 -13.56 -13.04 -11.40
CA SER A 6 -14.77 -12.31 -11.80
C SER A 6 -15.62 -11.93 -10.58
N ALA A 7 -16.40 -10.85 -10.70
CA ALA A 7 -17.33 -10.44 -9.65
C ALA A 7 -18.41 -11.50 -9.36
N GLU A 8 -18.80 -12.29 -10.37
CA GLU A 8 -19.73 -13.41 -10.19
C GLU A 8 -19.08 -14.55 -9.39
N ASP A 9 -17.85 -14.94 -9.74
CA ASP A 9 -17.11 -15.98 -9.03
C ASP A 9 -16.82 -15.57 -7.59
N TYR A 10 -16.51 -14.29 -7.35
CA TYR A 10 -16.38 -13.75 -6.00
C TYR A 10 -17.67 -13.95 -5.19
N ARG A 11 -18.82 -13.52 -5.73
CA ARG A 11 -20.12 -13.58 -5.03
C ARG A 11 -20.60 -15.00 -4.76
N ARG A 12 -20.18 -15.98 -5.58
CA ARG A 12 -20.52 -17.41 -5.42
C ARG A 12 -19.78 -18.08 -4.26
N GLN A 13 -18.67 -17.51 -3.78
CA GLN A 13 -17.91 -18.11 -2.68
C GLN A 13 -18.64 -17.93 -1.34
N PRO A 14 -18.57 -18.90 -0.41
CA PRO A 14 -19.15 -18.73 0.91
C PRO A 14 -18.41 -17.63 1.71
N TYR A 15 -19.10 -17.05 2.69
CA TYR A 15 -18.42 -16.21 3.68
C TYR A 15 -17.50 -17.07 4.53
N ILE A 16 -16.31 -16.56 4.84
CA ILE A 16 -15.45 -17.11 5.89
C ILE A 16 -15.83 -16.47 7.22
N VAL A 17 -15.97 -15.14 7.22
CA VAL A 17 -16.54 -14.33 8.30
C VAL A 17 -17.38 -13.27 7.63
N GLU A 18 -18.70 -13.27 7.82
CA GLU A 18 -19.57 -12.29 7.15
C GLU A 18 -19.12 -10.84 7.45
N PRO A 19 -18.91 -9.98 6.42
CA PRO A 19 -19.22 -10.13 4.99
C PRO A 19 -18.05 -10.58 4.08
N LEU A 20 -16.93 -11.00 4.65
CA LEU A 20 -15.69 -11.36 3.96
C LEU A 20 -15.70 -12.81 3.45
N ARG A 21 -15.27 -12.98 2.20
CA ARG A 21 -15.12 -14.26 1.49
C ARG A 21 -13.66 -14.61 1.37
N ARG A 22 -13.34 -15.85 0.97
CA ARG A 22 -11.94 -16.30 0.84
C ARG A 22 -11.02 -15.31 0.08
N PRO A 23 -11.41 -14.66 -1.03
CA PRO A 23 -10.52 -13.75 -1.76
C PRO A 23 -10.22 -12.44 -1.02
N ASP A 24 -10.97 -12.14 0.05
CA ASP A 24 -10.73 -10.98 0.91
C ASP A 24 -9.63 -11.23 1.95
N PHE A 25 -9.00 -12.41 1.97
CA PHE A 25 -7.94 -12.80 2.91
C PHE A 25 -6.65 -13.08 2.14
N ALA A 26 -5.53 -12.58 2.65
CA ALA A 26 -4.22 -12.83 2.08
C ALA A 26 -3.86 -14.33 1.95
N LEU A 27 -2.89 -14.61 1.08
CA LEU A 27 -2.42 -15.97 0.84
C LEU A 27 -1.52 -16.45 1.98
N LEU A 28 -1.76 -17.66 2.49
CA LEU A 28 -0.71 -18.36 3.25
C LEU A 28 0.44 -18.64 2.30
N SER A 29 1.62 -18.15 2.64
CA SER A 29 2.76 -18.08 1.72
C SER A 29 4.04 -18.48 2.42
N ASP A 30 4.85 -19.29 1.73
CA ASP A 30 6.25 -19.52 2.10
C ASP A 30 7.12 -18.67 1.18
N GLY A 31 7.99 -17.84 1.75
CA GLY A 31 8.84 -16.95 0.97
C GLY A 31 9.73 -16.04 1.81
N GLY A 32 10.58 -15.28 1.12
CA GLY A 32 11.48 -14.32 1.75
C GLY A 32 11.72 -13.12 0.85
N GLY A 33 11.91 -11.97 1.47
CA GLY A 33 12.32 -10.73 0.81
C GLY A 33 13.60 -10.19 1.45
N CYS A 34 14.43 -9.55 0.65
CA CYS A 34 15.63 -8.88 1.15
C CYS A 34 15.81 -7.54 0.45
N LEU A 35 16.01 -6.49 1.25
CA LEU A 35 16.38 -5.16 0.77
C LEU A 35 17.80 -4.88 1.27
N LEU A 36 18.66 -4.44 0.35
CA LEU A 36 20.00 -3.97 0.68
C LEU A 36 19.97 -2.45 0.79
N VAL A 37 20.22 -1.92 1.99
CA VAL A 37 20.16 -0.49 2.28
C VAL A 37 21.57 0.03 2.54
N THR A 38 21.89 1.16 1.93
CA THR A 38 23.16 1.89 2.09
C THR A 38 22.90 3.38 1.85
N THR A 39 23.91 4.23 2.07
CA THR A 39 23.81 5.64 1.69
C THR A 39 23.64 5.82 0.18
N VAL A 40 23.04 6.94 -0.24
CA VAL A 40 22.80 7.24 -1.66
C VAL A 40 24.13 7.32 -2.43
N GLU A 41 25.16 7.89 -1.82
CA GLU A 41 26.50 8.00 -2.41
C GLU A 41 27.06 6.62 -2.74
N ARG A 42 26.95 5.67 -1.81
CA ARG A 42 27.40 4.31 -2.05
C ARG A 42 26.50 3.59 -3.06
N ALA A 43 25.20 3.84 -3.06
CA ALA A 43 24.26 3.20 -3.98
C ALA A 43 24.55 3.57 -5.44
N ARG A 44 24.98 4.82 -5.71
CA ARG A 44 25.38 5.31 -7.05
C ARG A 44 26.56 4.54 -7.65
N ASP A 45 27.44 3.97 -6.82
CA ASP A 45 28.57 3.14 -7.27
C ASP A 45 28.19 1.67 -7.52
N LEU A 46 26.95 1.26 -7.22
CA LEU A 46 26.50 -0.13 -7.36
C LEU A 46 25.87 -0.38 -8.74
N ARG A 47 25.70 -1.67 -9.06
CA ARG A 47 25.27 -2.13 -10.40
C ARG A 47 23.85 -1.75 -10.81
N ARG A 48 23.00 -1.33 -9.88
CA ARG A 48 21.57 -1.08 -10.12
C ARG A 48 21.28 0.38 -9.83
N PRO A 49 20.37 1.03 -10.59
CA PRO A 49 19.93 2.39 -10.27
C PRO A 49 19.49 2.48 -8.80
N ALA A 50 19.94 3.53 -8.12
CA ALA A 50 19.59 3.76 -6.74
C ALA A 50 18.09 4.10 -6.62
N VAL A 51 17.47 3.58 -5.56
CA VAL A 51 16.13 3.94 -5.13
C VAL A 51 16.29 4.52 -3.74
N VAL A 52 15.73 5.70 -3.53
CA VAL A 52 15.89 6.46 -2.28
C VAL A 52 14.67 6.21 -1.42
N VAL A 53 14.88 5.79 -0.17
CA VAL A 53 13.86 5.93 0.87
C VAL A 53 13.83 7.42 1.23
N ALA A 54 12.99 8.19 0.53
CA ALA A 54 12.96 9.63 0.68
C ALA A 54 12.55 9.98 2.10
N ARG A 55 11.47 9.39 2.62
CA ARG A 55 11.02 9.58 4.00
C ARG A 55 10.28 8.38 4.55
N MET A 56 10.18 8.36 5.87
CA MET A 56 9.47 7.38 6.65
C MET A 56 8.58 8.06 7.68
N GLN A 57 7.37 7.54 7.83
CA GLN A 57 6.48 7.79 8.94
C GLN A 57 6.23 6.46 9.64
N GLY A 58 6.45 6.43 10.95
CA GLY A 58 6.09 5.31 11.80
C GLY A 58 4.99 5.72 12.76
N LEU A 59 4.24 4.74 13.24
CA LEU A 59 3.29 4.93 14.32
C LEU A 59 3.98 5.34 15.62
N HIS A 60 3.28 6.14 16.43
CA HIS A 60 3.74 6.46 17.76
C HIS A 60 3.41 5.29 18.69
N THR A 61 4.41 4.75 19.37
CA THR A 61 4.15 3.67 20.32
C THR A 61 3.23 4.17 21.44
N GLY A 62 2.06 3.59 21.60
CA GLY A 62 1.09 4.02 22.60
C GLY A 62 -0.03 3.01 22.83
N ARG A 63 -0.73 3.14 23.96
CA ARG A 63 -1.87 2.29 24.33
C ARG A 63 -3.00 2.36 23.29
N ASP A 64 -3.18 3.52 22.69
CA ASP A 64 -4.21 3.79 21.68
C ASP A 64 -3.80 3.33 20.27
N GLU A 65 -2.52 2.95 20.08
CA GLU A 65 -1.94 2.59 18.78
C GLU A 65 -1.51 1.10 18.74
N PHE A 66 -1.74 0.32 19.82
CA PHE A 66 -1.49 -1.12 19.85
C PHE A 66 -2.66 -1.90 19.21
N ILE A 67 -2.38 -2.45 18.03
CA ILE A 67 -3.22 -3.38 17.27
C ILE A 67 -3.78 -4.48 18.21
N PHE A 68 -5.11 -4.65 18.19
CA PHE A 68 -5.96 -5.59 18.97
C PHE A 68 -6.60 -5.09 20.27
N ALA A 69 -6.41 -3.83 20.70
CA ALA A 69 -6.89 -3.39 22.02
C ALA A 69 -7.72 -2.09 22.06
N PRO A 70 -8.59 -1.81 21.06
CA PRO A 70 -9.93 -1.40 21.50
C PRO A 70 -11.10 -2.01 20.68
N PRO A 71 -12.29 -2.19 21.29
CA PRO A 71 -13.45 -2.84 20.69
C PRO A 71 -14.12 -1.99 19.60
N GLY A 72 -14.36 -2.59 18.42
CA GLY A 72 -15.09 -1.99 17.30
C GLY A 72 -14.39 -2.29 15.97
N LEU A 73 -15.05 -3.02 15.08
CA LEU A 73 -14.53 -3.53 13.80
C LEU A 73 -14.25 -2.46 12.72
N GLY A 74 -14.28 -1.16 13.06
CA GLY A 74 -14.01 -0.08 12.13
C GLY A 74 -12.71 0.62 12.48
N VAL A 75 -11.76 0.62 11.55
CA VAL A 75 -10.54 1.46 11.61
C VAL A 75 -10.87 2.98 11.68
N PHE A 76 -12.16 3.35 11.58
CA PHE A 76 -12.69 4.70 11.75
C PHE A 76 -13.82 4.85 12.80
N SER A 77 -14.01 3.88 13.70
CA SER A 77 -15.15 3.85 14.64
C SER A 77 -14.76 3.88 16.12
N GLN A 78 -13.65 4.54 16.48
CA GLN A 78 -13.20 4.59 17.87
C GLN A 78 -12.73 6.01 18.28
N ASN A 79 -13.45 6.58 19.25
CA ASN A 79 -13.44 7.94 19.82
C ASN A 79 -13.83 9.11 18.88
N ASP A 80 -14.73 9.97 19.37
CA ASP A 80 -15.25 11.19 18.72
C ASP A 80 -14.17 12.20 18.28
N THR A 81 -12.92 11.99 18.67
CA THR A 81 -11.78 12.77 18.22
C THR A 81 -11.09 12.03 17.08
N ARG A 82 -11.70 12.03 15.89
CA ARG A 82 -10.98 11.71 14.66
C ARG A 82 -9.83 12.70 14.53
N ARG A 83 -8.62 12.24 14.83
CA ARG A 83 -7.43 12.99 14.47
C ARG A 83 -7.44 13.04 12.94
N ILE A 84 -7.66 14.23 12.39
CA ILE A 84 -7.06 14.57 11.10
C ILE A 84 -5.57 14.33 11.32
N GLU A 85 -5.10 13.14 10.98
CA GLU A 85 -3.69 12.88 11.05
C GLU A 85 -3.07 13.70 9.95
N HIS A 86 -2.27 14.69 10.35
CA HIS A 86 -1.24 15.16 9.46
C HIS A 86 -0.50 13.92 8.99
N ASN A 87 -0.40 13.72 7.68
CA ASN A 87 0.46 12.71 7.07
C ASN A 87 1.84 13.36 6.91
N PRO A 88 2.67 13.49 7.99
CA PRO A 88 3.93 14.21 7.92
C PRO A 88 4.86 13.61 6.86
N VAL A 89 4.64 12.35 6.46
CA VAL A 89 5.41 11.72 5.39
C VAL A 89 5.43 12.55 4.11
N TYR A 90 4.31 13.17 3.72
CA TYR A 90 4.25 14.01 2.52
C TYR A 90 5.07 15.29 2.71
N ALA A 91 4.82 16.04 3.78
CA ALA A 91 5.55 17.26 4.06
C ALA A 91 7.06 17.03 4.23
N MET A 92 7.45 15.97 4.94
CA MET A 92 8.84 15.57 5.07
C MET A 92 9.46 15.26 3.71
N ALA A 93 8.72 14.63 2.80
CA ALA A 93 9.17 14.26 1.46
C ALA A 93 9.14 15.44 0.47
N GLY A 94 8.65 16.61 0.91
CA GLY A 94 8.46 17.78 0.05
C GLY A 94 7.29 17.64 -0.92
N LEU A 95 6.34 16.75 -0.62
CA LEU A 95 5.11 16.53 -1.38
C LEU A 95 3.98 17.38 -0.81
N THR A 96 3.07 17.79 -1.68
CA THR A 96 1.83 18.49 -1.34
C THR A 96 0.78 17.56 -0.74
N GLY A 97 0.74 16.30 -1.17
CA GLY A 97 -0.19 15.31 -0.65
C GLY A 97 -0.21 14.00 -1.44
N ALA A 98 -1.33 13.30 -1.36
CA ALA A 98 -1.55 12.00 -2.01
C ALA A 98 -1.48 12.08 -3.54
N ASP A 99 -1.87 13.21 -4.13
CA ASP A 99 -1.88 13.44 -5.58
C ASP A 99 -0.48 13.44 -6.21
N ASP A 100 0.59 13.57 -5.41
CA ASP A 100 1.97 13.49 -5.90
C ASP A 100 2.50 12.04 -6.00
N VAL A 101 1.68 11.04 -5.66
CA VAL A 101 2.09 9.62 -5.62
C VAL A 101 1.71 8.93 -6.93
N ASP A 102 2.69 8.43 -7.67
CA ASP A 102 2.45 7.76 -8.96
C ASP A 102 1.98 6.30 -8.80
N SER A 103 2.34 5.65 -7.69
CA SER A 103 1.89 4.29 -7.39
C SER A 103 1.85 4.03 -5.88
N LEU A 104 0.83 3.29 -5.46
CA LEU A 104 0.62 2.91 -4.06
C LEU A 104 0.85 1.40 -3.88
N GLN A 105 1.69 1.02 -2.92
CA GLN A 105 1.89 -0.37 -2.52
C GLN A 105 1.44 -0.50 -1.07
N LEU A 106 0.25 -1.04 -0.83
CA LEU A 106 -0.36 -1.03 0.49
C LEU A 106 -0.51 -2.43 1.09
N TYR A 107 -0.47 -2.48 2.42
CA TYR A 107 -0.61 -3.71 3.20
C TYR A 107 -2.06 -4.24 3.20
N ASP A 108 -2.36 -5.14 2.26
CA ASP A 108 -3.68 -5.71 1.98
C ASP A 108 -3.85 -7.12 2.56
N ALA A 109 -3.55 -7.30 3.86
CA ALA A 109 -3.82 -8.58 4.54
C ALA A 109 -5.30 -8.98 4.44
N PHE A 110 -6.17 -7.98 4.36
CA PHE A 110 -7.58 -8.13 4.00
C PHE A 110 -7.97 -7.07 2.97
N SER A 111 -8.92 -7.40 2.09
CA SER A 111 -9.37 -6.45 1.05
C SER A 111 -9.90 -5.10 1.59
N PRO A 112 -10.56 -5.01 2.78
CA PRO A 112 -11.00 -3.72 3.31
C PRO A 112 -9.86 -2.78 3.73
N ASN A 113 -8.65 -3.29 3.95
CA ASN A 113 -7.51 -2.44 4.34
C ASN A 113 -7.22 -1.35 3.30
N LEU A 114 -7.50 -1.63 2.03
CA LEU A 114 -7.35 -0.70 0.94
C LEU A 114 -8.19 0.58 1.17
N VAL A 115 -9.45 0.43 1.59
CA VAL A 115 -10.35 1.55 1.93
C VAL A 115 -9.74 2.39 3.04
N PHE A 116 -9.25 1.74 4.10
CA PHE A 116 -8.67 2.43 5.24
C PHE A 116 -7.41 3.22 4.89
N VAL A 117 -6.55 2.65 4.05
CA VAL A 117 -5.33 3.33 3.59
C VAL A 117 -5.68 4.55 2.73
N LEU A 118 -6.62 4.42 1.79
CA LEU A 118 -7.00 5.53 0.90
C LEU A 118 -7.52 6.74 1.69
N GLU A 119 -8.44 6.51 2.61
CA GLU A 119 -9.02 7.58 3.43
C GLU A 119 -7.98 8.15 4.41
N ARG A 120 -7.18 7.30 5.07
CA ARG A 120 -6.17 7.73 6.04
C ARG A 120 -5.09 8.61 5.42
N PHE A 121 -4.62 8.23 4.24
CA PHE A 121 -3.54 8.94 3.55
C PHE A 121 -4.04 10.05 2.62
N GLY A 122 -5.34 10.33 2.62
CA GLY A 122 -5.93 11.46 1.91
C GLY A 122 -5.99 11.29 0.39
N PHE A 123 -5.97 10.05 -0.12
CA PHE A 123 -6.28 9.75 -1.52
C PHE A 123 -7.76 9.98 -1.83
N THR A 124 -8.61 9.80 -0.82
CA THR A 124 -10.05 10.06 -0.87
C THR A 124 -10.48 10.71 0.43
N ALA A 125 -11.61 11.42 0.42
CA ALA A 125 -12.21 11.85 1.69
C ALA A 125 -12.77 10.65 2.47
N GLU A 126 -13.02 10.88 3.76
CA GLU A 126 -13.58 9.86 4.64
C GLU A 126 -14.95 9.37 4.15
N GLY A 127 -15.13 8.05 4.09
CA GLY A 127 -16.34 7.41 3.60
C GLY A 127 -16.51 7.41 2.08
N GLU A 128 -15.61 8.04 1.32
CA GLU A 128 -15.70 8.15 -0.14
C GLU A 128 -14.88 7.09 -0.89
N ALA A 129 -14.03 6.32 -0.20
CA ALA A 129 -13.09 5.41 -0.86
C ALA A 129 -13.79 4.33 -1.71
N LEU A 130 -14.90 3.75 -1.23
CA LEU A 130 -15.62 2.70 -1.96
C LEU A 130 -16.18 3.20 -3.31
N ASP A 131 -16.73 4.41 -3.34
CA ASP A 131 -17.26 5.01 -4.55
C ASP A 131 -16.13 5.45 -5.50
N TRP A 132 -15.04 5.97 -4.94
CA TRP A 132 -13.87 6.35 -5.71
C TRP A 132 -13.22 5.15 -6.42
N LEU A 133 -13.14 3.98 -5.76
CA LEU A 133 -12.52 2.76 -6.28
C LEU A 133 -13.17 2.18 -7.54
N GLN A 134 -14.39 2.59 -7.87
CA GLN A 134 -15.13 2.07 -9.00
C GLN A 134 -14.42 2.37 -10.33
N ASN A 135 -14.78 1.64 -11.38
CA ASN A 135 -14.27 1.86 -12.75
C ASN A 135 -12.76 1.66 -12.93
N GLY A 136 -12.12 0.86 -12.05
CA GLY A 136 -10.75 0.41 -12.25
C GLY A 136 -9.67 1.44 -11.96
N ARG A 137 -9.97 2.48 -11.16
CA ARG A 137 -9.01 3.55 -10.82
C ARG A 137 -7.69 3.07 -10.25
N ILE A 138 -7.70 1.91 -9.57
CA ILE A 138 -6.49 1.34 -8.97
C ILE A 138 -5.76 0.31 -9.84
N GLY A 139 -6.27 0.04 -11.05
CA GLY A 139 -5.61 -0.86 -12.00
C GLY A 139 -4.31 -0.28 -12.56
N LEU A 140 -3.53 -1.10 -13.28
CA LEU A 140 -2.20 -0.72 -13.81
C LEU A 140 -2.20 0.52 -14.73
N GLY A 141 -3.30 0.79 -15.43
CA GLY A 141 -3.49 1.99 -16.25
C GLY A 141 -4.55 2.95 -15.68
N GLY A 142 -4.91 2.78 -14.41
CA GLY A 142 -5.84 3.65 -13.70
C GLY A 142 -5.16 4.91 -13.17
N GLU A 143 -5.92 5.66 -12.38
CA GLU A 143 -5.48 6.91 -11.75
C GLU A 143 -4.42 6.70 -10.66
N LEU A 144 -4.50 5.60 -9.91
CA LEU A 144 -3.54 5.26 -8.85
C LEU A 144 -3.19 3.76 -8.92
N PRO A 145 -2.28 3.34 -9.80
CA PRO A 145 -1.85 1.96 -9.88
C PRO A 145 -1.42 1.41 -8.51
N THR A 146 -2.21 0.48 -7.98
CA THR A 146 -2.07 0.00 -6.60
C THR A 146 -1.75 -1.48 -6.56
N ASN A 147 -0.81 -1.88 -5.68
CA ASN A 147 -0.39 -3.27 -5.50
C ASN A 147 -0.10 -3.96 -6.84
N THR A 148 0.73 -3.30 -7.66
CA THR A 148 1.07 -3.70 -9.05
C THR A 148 1.64 -5.12 -9.18
N ALA A 149 2.13 -5.70 -8.08
CA ALA A 149 2.55 -7.11 -7.98
C ALA A 149 1.44 -8.13 -7.75
N GLY A 150 0.26 -7.67 -7.33
CA GLY A 150 -0.85 -8.49 -6.83
C GLY A 150 -1.05 -8.41 -5.31
N GLY A 151 -0.15 -7.74 -4.58
CA GLY A 151 -0.25 -7.56 -3.12
C GLY A 151 -0.23 -8.88 -2.33
N LEU A 152 -0.57 -8.81 -1.05
CA LEU A 152 -0.65 -9.98 -0.17
C LEU A 152 -1.83 -10.90 -0.57
N LEU A 153 -2.85 -10.36 -1.23
CA LEU A 153 -4.02 -11.09 -1.71
C LEU A 153 -3.71 -12.05 -2.88
N SER A 154 -2.75 -11.69 -3.76
CA SER A 154 -2.49 -12.47 -4.98
C SER A 154 -1.02 -12.81 -5.23
N GLU A 155 -0.05 -12.03 -4.77
CA GLU A 155 1.39 -12.34 -4.92
C GLU A 155 1.84 -13.34 -3.85
N ALA A 156 2.08 -12.83 -2.64
CA ALA A 156 2.49 -13.61 -1.46
C ALA A 156 2.39 -12.75 -0.19
N HIS A 157 1.94 -13.34 0.91
CA HIS A 157 1.95 -12.69 2.22
C HIS A 157 3.31 -12.87 2.91
N ILE A 158 4.28 -12.02 2.54
CA ILE A 158 5.61 -11.96 3.19
C ILE A 158 5.77 -10.73 4.06
N CYS A 159 4.83 -10.50 4.99
CA CYS A 159 4.81 -9.37 5.94
C CYS A 159 5.08 -7.98 5.31
N GLY A 160 4.66 -7.79 4.06
CA GLY A 160 4.81 -6.53 3.33
C GLY A 160 6.16 -6.30 2.63
N TRP A 161 7.13 -7.21 2.76
CA TRP A 161 8.42 -7.10 2.06
C TRP A 161 8.28 -7.08 0.53
N GLY A 162 7.28 -7.80 -0.01
CA GLY A 162 6.99 -7.83 -1.45
C GLY A 162 6.64 -6.46 -2.01
N HIS A 163 5.88 -5.65 -1.27
CA HIS A 163 5.50 -4.30 -1.67
C HIS A 163 6.71 -3.37 -1.82
N MET A 164 7.66 -3.41 -0.88
CA MET A 164 8.87 -2.58 -0.96
C MET A 164 9.82 -3.02 -2.08
N ILE A 165 9.91 -4.33 -2.31
CA ILE A 165 10.63 -4.88 -3.47
C ILE A 165 9.96 -4.40 -4.77
N GLU A 166 8.64 -4.38 -4.81
CA GLU A 166 7.91 -3.91 -5.98
C GLU A 166 8.06 -2.41 -6.21
N ALA A 167 7.97 -1.59 -5.16
CA ALA A 167 8.27 -0.16 -5.25
C ALA A 167 9.66 0.07 -5.84
N THR A 168 10.65 -0.72 -5.42
CA THR A 168 12.01 -0.68 -5.97
C THR A 168 12.05 -1.08 -7.45
N ARG A 169 11.27 -2.07 -7.88
CA ARG A 169 11.19 -2.49 -9.30
C ARG A 169 10.53 -1.42 -10.17
N GLN A 170 9.43 -0.83 -9.71
CA GLN A 170 8.72 0.24 -10.40
C GLN A 170 9.62 1.44 -10.66
N LEU A 171 10.30 1.94 -9.61
CA LEU A 171 11.20 3.08 -9.72
C LEU A 171 12.45 2.79 -10.57
N ARG A 172 12.83 1.52 -10.72
CA ARG A 172 13.93 1.11 -11.60
C ARG A 172 13.53 0.86 -13.05
N GLY A 173 12.25 0.94 -13.39
CA GLY A 173 11.78 0.54 -14.72
C GLY A 173 11.89 -0.98 -14.96
N GLN A 174 11.81 -1.78 -13.91
CA GLN A 174 12.08 -3.24 -13.92
C GLN A 174 10.84 -4.07 -13.58
N ALA A 175 9.65 -3.48 -13.61
CA ALA A 175 8.43 -4.19 -13.27
C ALA A 175 7.84 -5.01 -14.43
N GLY A 176 8.38 -4.91 -15.66
CA GLY A 176 7.91 -5.68 -16.82
C GLY A 176 6.55 -5.19 -17.34
N ASP A 177 5.64 -6.10 -17.68
CA ASP A 177 4.31 -5.77 -18.25
C ASP A 177 3.39 -4.97 -17.30
N ARG A 178 3.78 -4.88 -16.03
CA ARG A 178 3.08 -4.18 -14.94
C ARG A 178 3.79 -2.89 -14.53
N GLN A 179 4.71 -2.41 -15.35
CA GLN A 179 5.39 -1.13 -15.15
C GLN A 179 4.41 0.02 -15.24
N VAL A 180 4.38 0.86 -14.20
CA VAL A 180 3.67 2.13 -14.18
C VAL A 180 4.46 3.12 -15.03
N ASP A 181 3.77 3.73 -16.01
CA ASP A 181 4.38 4.71 -16.91
C ASP A 181 4.78 5.96 -16.14
N GLY A 182 5.94 6.54 -16.47
CA GLY A 182 6.43 7.74 -15.82
C GLY A 182 6.67 7.66 -14.30
N CYS A 183 6.70 6.47 -13.69
CA CYS A 183 6.77 6.32 -12.23
C CYS A 183 8.06 6.94 -11.62
N GLU A 184 7.88 7.93 -10.73
CA GLU A 184 8.94 8.67 -10.04
C GLU A 184 8.82 8.58 -8.50
N ILE A 185 7.60 8.45 -7.98
CA ILE A 185 7.25 8.43 -6.56
C ILE A 185 6.35 7.22 -6.27
N VAL A 186 6.80 6.35 -5.37
CA VAL A 186 6.01 5.20 -4.90
C VAL A 186 5.84 5.29 -3.40
N GLN A 187 4.60 5.21 -2.92
CA GLN A 187 4.31 5.13 -1.51
C GLN A 187 4.08 3.67 -1.10
N TRP A 188 4.70 3.25 -0.01
CA TRP A 188 4.27 2.07 0.74
C TRP A 188 3.49 2.52 1.98
N ALA A 189 2.35 1.90 2.27
CA ALA A 189 1.50 2.30 3.39
C ALA A 189 0.78 1.13 4.09
N THR A 190 0.54 1.28 5.39
CA THR A 190 -0.29 0.35 6.18
C THR A 190 -1.60 1.01 6.59
N PRO A 191 -2.69 0.25 6.80
CA PRO A 191 -3.95 0.83 7.32
C PRO A 191 -3.80 1.43 8.71
N PHE A 192 -2.70 1.12 9.39
CA PHE A 192 -2.41 1.56 10.74
C PHE A 192 -1.72 2.93 10.78
N GLY A 193 -1.04 3.35 9.69
CA GLY A 193 -0.43 4.68 9.58
C GLY A 193 1.08 4.71 9.35
N ASP A 194 1.74 3.56 9.28
CA ASP A 194 3.12 3.50 8.80
C ASP A 194 3.17 3.77 7.30
N SER A 195 4.18 4.54 6.88
CA SER A 195 4.38 4.86 5.46
C SER A 195 5.84 5.08 5.12
N LEU A 196 6.21 4.70 3.90
CA LEU A 196 7.50 4.98 3.28
C LEU A 196 7.25 5.64 1.92
N ILE A 197 7.97 6.73 1.64
CA ILE A 197 8.01 7.33 0.31
C ILE A 197 9.32 6.92 -0.33
N PHE A 198 9.22 6.24 -1.48
CA PHE A 198 10.35 5.87 -2.31
C PHE A 198 10.40 6.75 -3.55
N THR A 199 11.59 7.19 -3.94
CA THR A 199 11.80 7.97 -5.17
C THR A 199 12.98 7.43 -5.97
N LYS A 200 13.07 7.84 -7.24
CA LYS A 200 14.34 7.76 -7.96
C LYS A 200 15.39 8.64 -7.28
N ASP A 201 16.64 8.27 -7.48
CA ASP A 201 17.78 9.11 -7.15
C ASP A 201 17.89 10.25 -8.18
N ARG A 202 17.84 11.50 -7.72
CA ARG A 202 17.87 12.73 -8.54
C ARG A 202 19.25 13.39 -8.49
#